data_AF-A0A2W4RDJ7-F1
#
_entry.id   AF-A0A2W4RDJ7-F1
#
_cell.length_a   1.000
_cell.length_b   1.000
_cell.length_c   1.000
_cell.angle_alpha   90.00
_cell.angle_beta   90.00
_cell.angle_gamma   90.00
#
_symmetry.space_group_name_H-M   'P 1'
#
loop_
_entity.id
_entity.type
_entity.pdbx_description
1 polymer ?
#
loop_
_entity_poly.entity_id
_entity_poly.type
_entity_poly.pdbx_seq_one_letter_code
_entity_poly.pdbx_strand_id
1 'polypeptide(L)'
;MSRLSFLICFGLGLAFGLWVRVRWLQPALLDASGETGAGDDDDLMAVVGIGPAFAQVLQDAGIRTLEQLARQDADKLAAQLGHRVPAERIKRERWIEQARELSRTQR
;
A
#
# COMPACT_ATOMS: atom_id res chain seq x y z
N MET A 1 34.21 -36.48 -0.80
CA MET A 1 34.78 -36.46 -2.17
C MET A 1 33.71 -35.84 -3.06
N SER A 2 33.71 -34.51 -3.14
CA SER A 2 34.20 -33.75 -4.30
C SER A 2 33.21 -33.82 -5.47
N ARG A 3 32.42 -32.76 -5.70
CA ARG A 3 32.81 -31.58 -6.50
C ARG A 3 33.10 -31.98 -7.95
N LEU A 4 32.23 -31.56 -8.88
CA LEU A 4 32.52 -30.93 -10.18
C LEU A 4 31.15 -30.77 -10.90
N SER A 5 30.70 -29.55 -11.19
CA SER A 5 30.94 -28.83 -12.47
C SER A 5 30.13 -29.44 -13.62
N PHE A 6 29.46 -28.73 -14.52
CA PHE A 6 29.32 -27.31 -14.86
C PHE A 6 28.29 -27.28 -16.02
N LEU A 7 28.04 -26.09 -16.58
CA LEU A 7 27.10 -25.70 -17.65
C LEU A 7 25.73 -25.25 -17.10
N ILE A 8 25.42 -23.97 -16.83
CA ILE A 8 26.00 -22.67 -17.24
C ILE A 8 26.44 -22.63 -18.71
N CYS A 9 25.46 -22.68 -19.61
CA CYS A 9 25.62 -22.33 -21.02
C CYS A 9 24.36 -21.58 -21.50
N PHE A 10 24.23 -20.32 -21.10
CA PHE A 10 23.60 -19.33 -21.98
C PHE A 10 24.29 -17.99 -21.74
N GLY A 11 25.45 -17.88 -22.39
CA GLY A 11 26.24 -16.67 -22.41
C GLY A 11 25.61 -15.58 -23.28
N LEU A 12 25.83 -14.36 -22.82
CA LEU A 12 26.10 -13.15 -23.58
C LEU A 12 25.05 -12.65 -24.60
N GLY A 13 24.48 -11.48 -24.26
CA GLY A 13 23.81 -10.60 -25.22
C GLY A 13 23.24 -9.37 -24.53
N LEU A 14 24.11 -8.48 -24.04
CA LEU A 14 23.76 -7.21 -23.40
C LEU A 14 22.99 -6.26 -24.35
N ALA A 15 22.14 -5.43 -23.72
CA ALA A 15 21.60 -4.13 -24.17
C ALA A 15 20.21 -4.11 -24.87
N PHE A 16 19.15 -4.05 -24.06
CA PHE A 16 17.97 -3.19 -24.28
C PHE A 16 17.19 -3.19 -22.94
N GLY A 17 17.49 -2.30 -22.00
CA GLY A 17 16.97 -0.95 -22.11
C GLY A 17 15.43 -0.97 -22.06
N LEU A 18 14.87 -1.09 -20.85
CA LEU A 18 13.59 -0.48 -20.50
C LEU A 18 12.38 -0.93 -21.35
N TRP A 19 11.75 -2.08 -21.05
CA TRP A 19 10.30 -2.21 -21.24
C TRP A 19 9.73 -3.36 -20.40
N VAL A 20 9.44 -3.01 -19.13
CA VAL A 20 8.48 -3.72 -18.29
C VAL A 20 7.18 -3.88 -19.07
N ARG A 21 6.86 -5.10 -19.50
CA ARG A 21 5.52 -5.43 -19.99
C ARG A 21 5.15 -6.89 -19.77
N VAL A 22 4.48 -7.11 -18.64
CA VAL A 22 3.22 -7.90 -18.55
C VAL A 22 3.34 -9.43 -18.65
N ARG A 23 3.06 -10.08 -17.49
CA ARG A 23 1.74 -10.67 -17.18
C ARG A 23 1.65 -12.19 -17.00
N TRP A 24 2.68 -12.98 -17.19
CA TRP A 24 2.45 -14.44 -17.15
C TRP A 24 3.52 -15.21 -16.42
N LEU A 25 3.49 -15.21 -15.08
CA LEU A 25 3.89 -16.39 -14.31
C LEU A 25 3.52 -16.33 -12.81
N GLN A 26 2.28 -16.58 -12.42
CA GLN A 26 1.99 -17.24 -11.12
C GLN A 26 0.56 -17.81 -11.12
N PRO A 27 0.36 -19.09 -11.49
CA PRO A 27 -0.87 -19.80 -11.15
C PRO A 27 -0.90 -20.12 -9.67
N ALA A 28 -2.01 -19.72 -9.05
CA ALA A 28 -2.53 -20.06 -7.73
C ALA A 28 -1.94 -21.32 -7.09
N LEU A 29 -1.09 -21.13 -6.08
CA LEU A 29 -0.94 -22.07 -5.00
C LEU A 29 -0.48 -21.28 -3.77
N LEU A 30 -1.17 -21.48 -2.64
CA LEU A 30 -0.94 -20.87 -1.33
C LEU A 30 -1.47 -19.42 -1.16
N ASP A 31 -2.77 -19.29 -0.87
CA ASP A 31 -3.18 -18.67 0.41
C ASP A 31 -4.58 -19.16 0.79
N ALA A 32 -4.62 -20.39 1.29
CA ALA A 32 -5.70 -20.84 2.15
C ALA A 32 -5.38 -20.33 3.57
N SER A 33 -5.56 -19.04 3.79
CA SER A 33 -5.81 -18.49 5.12
C SER A 33 -6.98 -17.55 4.94
N GLY A 34 -8.18 -18.09 5.14
CA GLY A 34 -9.36 -17.28 5.48
C GLY A 34 -9.17 -16.67 6.86
N GLU A 35 -8.11 -15.89 7.03
CA GLU A 35 -7.98 -14.93 8.10
C GLU A 35 -8.57 -13.66 7.50
N THR A 36 -9.88 -13.49 7.66
CA THR A 36 -10.43 -12.14 7.76
C THR A 36 -9.64 -11.49 8.89
N GLY A 37 -8.57 -10.79 8.53
CA GLY A 37 -7.85 -9.90 9.43
C GLY A 37 -8.83 -8.82 9.84
N ALA A 38 -9.60 -9.11 10.89
CA ALA A 38 -10.43 -8.18 11.63
C ALA A 38 -9.54 -7.27 12.51
N GLY A 39 -8.41 -6.85 11.97
CA GLY A 39 -7.48 -5.91 12.56
C GLY A 39 -7.00 -5.00 11.45
N ASP A 40 -6.94 -3.70 11.73
CA ASP A 40 -6.23 -2.69 10.95
C ASP A 40 -6.99 -1.97 9.82
N ASP A 41 -8.05 -2.52 9.20
CA ASP A 41 -8.74 -1.85 8.06
C ASP A 41 -9.82 -0.83 8.50
N ASP A 42 -10.43 -1.05 9.68
CA ASP A 42 -11.43 -0.17 10.30
C ASP A 42 -10.80 0.99 11.10
N ASP A 43 -9.49 0.96 11.35
CA ASP A 43 -8.78 1.96 12.15
C ASP A 43 -8.78 3.36 11.51
N LEU A 44 -8.92 3.46 10.18
CA LEU A 44 -8.97 4.74 9.48
C LEU A 44 -10.18 5.58 9.90
N MET A 45 -11.29 4.95 10.31
CA MET A 45 -12.49 5.65 10.79
C MET A 45 -12.31 6.24 12.19
N ALA A 46 -11.25 5.87 12.93
CA ALA A 46 -10.92 6.52 14.19
C ALA A 46 -10.46 7.98 14.01
N VAL A 47 -10.04 8.36 12.79
CA VAL A 47 -9.68 9.74 12.45
C VAL A 47 -10.95 10.58 12.26
N VAL A 48 -11.03 11.68 13.00
CA VAL A 48 -12.19 12.58 12.94
C VAL A 48 -12.31 13.20 11.55
N GLY A 49 -13.46 13.02 10.90
CA GLY A 49 -13.73 13.51 9.55
C GLY A 49 -13.58 12.43 8.46
N ILE A 50 -13.01 11.27 8.78
CA ILE A 50 -12.99 10.10 7.90
C ILE A 50 -14.23 9.25 8.18
N GLY A 51 -15.25 9.40 7.33
CA GLY A 51 -16.42 8.52 7.32
C GLY A 51 -16.21 7.25 6.46
N PRO A 52 -17.19 6.32 6.44
CA PRO A 52 -17.07 5.05 5.72
C PRO A 52 -16.79 5.22 4.23
N ALA A 53 -17.34 6.27 3.59
CA ALA A 53 -17.06 6.57 2.18
C ALA A 53 -15.59 6.97 1.93
N PHE A 54 -14.98 7.72 2.86
CA PHE A 54 -13.57 8.12 2.73
C PHE A 54 -12.62 6.99 3.11
N ALA A 55 -12.97 6.18 4.11
CA ALA A 55 -12.24 4.96 4.45
C ALA A 55 -12.16 4.02 3.24
N GLN A 56 -13.29 3.75 2.56
CA GLN A 56 -13.29 2.95 1.33
C GLN A 56 -12.40 3.53 0.23
N VAL A 57 -12.43 4.86 0.04
CA VAL A 57 -11.59 5.54 -0.95
C VAL A 57 -10.10 5.44 -0.60
N LEU A 58 -9.74 5.51 0.68
CA LEU A 58 -8.38 5.32 1.16
C LEU A 58 -7.92 3.88 0.99
N GLN A 59 -8.79 2.92 1.31
CA GLN A 59 -8.53 1.49 1.14
C GLN A 59 -8.34 1.11 -0.34
N ASP A 60 -9.16 1.67 -1.24
CA ASP A 60 -9.02 1.54 -2.70
C ASP A 60 -7.69 2.13 -3.20
N ALA A 61 -7.27 3.25 -2.59
CA ALA A 61 -5.96 3.85 -2.80
C ALA A 61 -4.79 3.04 -2.18
N GLY A 62 -5.08 1.92 -1.51
CA GLY A 62 -4.09 1.04 -0.88
C GLY A 62 -3.65 1.48 0.52
N ILE A 63 -4.32 2.47 1.11
CA ILE A 63 -4.09 2.93 2.48
C ILE A 63 -5.13 2.26 3.37
N ARG A 64 -4.68 1.30 4.17
CA ARG A 64 -5.57 0.52 5.05
C ARG A 64 -5.35 0.82 6.52
N THR A 65 -4.14 1.23 6.89
CA THR A 65 -3.77 1.41 8.30
C THR A 65 -3.43 2.86 8.64
N LEU A 66 -3.56 3.21 9.93
CA LEU A 66 -3.17 4.52 10.45
C LEU A 66 -1.69 4.83 10.22
N GLU A 67 -0.82 3.82 10.29
CA GLU A 67 0.62 4.01 10.00
C GLU A 67 0.87 4.39 8.53
N GLN A 68 0.13 3.79 7.60
CA GLN A 68 0.24 4.13 6.19
C GLN A 68 -0.28 5.54 5.94
N LEU A 69 -1.43 5.90 6.53
CA LEU A 69 -1.98 7.25 6.44
C LEU A 69 -1.04 8.29 7.07
N ALA A 70 -0.46 8.00 8.24
CA ALA A 70 0.49 8.85 8.94
C ALA A 70 1.76 9.14 8.13
N ARG A 71 2.21 8.19 7.30
CA ARG A 71 3.37 8.36 6.40
C ARG A 71 3.06 9.17 5.15
N GLN A 72 1.79 9.33 4.80
CA GLN A 72 1.38 10.12 3.65
C GLN A 72 1.46 11.61 3.91
N ASP A 73 1.49 12.36 2.81
CA ASP A 73 1.42 13.81 2.81
C ASP A 73 0.03 14.25 2.34
N ALA A 74 -0.53 15.30 2.92
CA ALA A 74 -1.90 15.74 2.59
C ALA A 74 -2.04 16.12 1.12
N ASP A 75 -1.02 16.75 0.52
CA ASP A 75 -1.01 17.12 -0.90
C ASP A 75 -0.91 15.89 -1.81
N LYS A 76 -0.01 14.95 -1.47
CA LYS A 76 0.16 13.70 -2.25
C LYS A 76 -1.08 12.82 -2.17
N LEU A 77 -1.67 12.72 -0.98
CA LEU A 77 -2.89 11.98 -0.75
C LEU A 77 -4.04 12.57 -1.55
N ALA A 78 -4.23 13.88 -1.51
CA ALA A 78 -5.24 14.54 -2.34
C ALA A 78 -4.99 14.38 -3.84
N ALA A 79 -3.74 14.42 -4.30
CA ALA A 79 -3.41 14.17 -5.71
C ALA A 79 -3.75 12.72 -6.13
N GLN A 80 -3.53 11.75 -5.25
CA GLN A 80 -3.86 10.34 -5.48
C GLN A 80 -5.37 10.08 -5.45
N LEU A 81 -6.10 10.75 -4.55
CA LEU A 81 -7.56 10.61 -4.40
C LEU A 81 -8.35 11.52 -5.37
N GLY A 82 -7.68 12.49 -5.99
CA GLY A 82 -8.25 13.45 -6.92
C GLY A 82 -9.39 14.26 -6.30
N HIS A 83 -10.49 14.41 -7.03
CA HIS A 83 -11.65 15.21 -6.60
C HIS A 83 -12.48 14.55 -5.47
N ARG A 84 -12.17 13.29 -5.10
CA ARG A 84 -12.91 12.60 -4.04
C ARG A 84 -12.62 13.19 -2.66
N VAL A 85 -11.37 13.60 -2.42
CA VAL A 85 -10.94 14.19 -1.14
C VAL A 85 -10.03 15.39 -1.41
N PRO A 86 -10.51 16.63 -1.19
CA PRO A 86 -9.67 17.81 -1.40
C PRO A 86 -8.61 17.94 -0.31
N ALA A 87 -7.40 18.35 -0.69
CA ALA A 87 -6.27 18.56 0.24
C ALA A 87 -6.62 19.50 1.40
N GLU A 88 -7.40 20.54 1.11
CA GLU A 88 -7.89 21.51 2.10
C GLU A 88 -8.62 20.82 3.26
N ARG A 89 -9.42 19.79 2.95
CA ARG A 89 -10.18 19.05 3.94
C ARG A 89 -9.27 18.20 4.81
N ILE A 90 -8.35 17.47 4.20
CA ILE A 90 -7.35 16.64 4.89
C ILE A 90 -6.50 17.49 5.85
N LYS A 91 -6.12 18.70 5.44
CA LYS A 91 -5.37 19.66 6.26
C LYS A 91 -6.22 20.27 7.37
N ARG A 92 -7.44 20.72 7.06
CA ARG A 92 -8.36 21.34 8.04
C ARG A 92 -8.74 20.35 9.14
N GLU A 93 -9.02 19.11 8.77
CA GLU A 93 -9.36 18.03 9.70
C GLU A 93 -8.12 17.31 10.26
N ARG A 94 -6.91 17.69 9.82
CA ARG A 94 -5.63 17.20 10.34
C ARG A 94 -5.49 15.67 10.32
N TRP A 95 -6.01 15.01 9.28
CA TRP A 95 -6.05 13.55 9.21
C TRP A 95 -4.69 12.87 9.41
N ILE A 96 -3.63 13.44 8.83
CA ILE A 96 -2.26 12.91 8.93
C ILE A 96 -1.71 13.00 10.37
N GLU A 97 -1.98 14.11 11.06
CA GLU A 97 -1.53 14.31 12.45
C GLU A 97 -2.30 13.40 13.40
N GLN A 98 -3.62 13.30 13.23
CA GLN A 98 -4.45 12.39 14.01
C GLN A 98 -4.06 10.93 13.80
N ALA A 99 -3.79 10.53 12.55
CA ALA A 99 -3.30 9.18 12.26
C ALA A 99 -1.97 8.89 12.96
N ARG A 100 -1.05 9.86 13.03
CA ARG A 100 0.21 9.73 13.78
C ARG A 100 -0.04 9.56 15.28
N GLU A 101 -0.94 10.34 15.86
CA GLU A 101 -1.26 10.23 17.29
C GLU A 101 -1.94 8.90 17.62
N LEU A 102 -2.97 8.53 16.86
CA LEU A 102 -3.68 7.26 17.02
C LEU A 102 -2.77 6.06 16.81
N SER A 103 -1.87 6.09 15.82
CA SER A 103 -0.91 5.00 15.60
C SER A 103 0.07 4.77 16.76
N ARG A 104 0.31 5.80 17.59
CA ARG A 104 1.14 5.66 18.80
C ARG A 104 0.33 5.19 19.99
N THR A 105 -0.91 5.65 20.12
CA THR A 105 -1.80 5.33 21.24
C THR A 105 -2.39 3.92 21.13
N GLN A 106 -2.70 3.47 19.91
CA GLN A 106 -3.28 2.15 19.64
C GLN A 106 -2.22 1.05 19.44
N ARG A 107 -1.01 1.26 19.97
CA ARG A 107 0.14 0.35 19.83
C ARG A 107 0.42 -0.38 21.12
#